data_AF-A0A1F5LF18-F1
#
_entry.id   AF-A0A1F5LF18-F1
#
_cell.length_a   1.000
_cell.length_b   1.000
_cell.length_c   1.000
_cell.angle_alpha   90.00
_cell.angle_beta   90.00
_cell.angle_gamma   90.00
#
_symmetry.space_group_name_H-M   'P 1'
#
loop_
_entity.id
_entity.type
_entity.pdbx_description
1 polymer ?
#
loop_
_entity_poly.entity_id
_entity_poly.type
_entity_poly.pdbx_seq_one_letter_code
_entity_poly.pdbx_strand_id
1 'polypeptide(L)'
;MFKPTEPMLMRLRLTTKQVNGGYYKGNRTGSMGVFDKKGQYRSQVEKHRNYIPAAKLELPGLPEGSSTKEPFLLTPFVTKHMRPTPSNYVQDLERNGKTVTVIRGFEGADYLNMWADTREAYFEKFPFPKKSKKSEKSKKSTEGTFDQ
;
A
#
# COMPACT_ATOMS: atom_id res chain seq x y z
N MET A 1 11.21 33.86 -31.01
CA MET A 1 10.15 32.83 -30.95
C MET A 1 9.70 32.55 -32.38
N PHE A 2 9.95 31.35 -32.89
CA PHE A 2 9.66 30.98 -34.29
C PHE A 2 8.14 30.88 -34.49
N LYS A 3 7.57 31.68 -35.40
CA LYS A 3 6.18 31.53 -35.84
C LYS A 3 6.18 30.57 -37.03
N PRO A 4 5.49 29.41 -36.94
CA PRO A 4 5.43 28.47 -38.05
C PRO A 4 4.77 29.11 -39.28
N THR A 5 5.21 28.69 -40.47
CA THR A 5 4.61 29.10 -41.74
C THR A 5 3.20 28.51 -41.90
N GLU A 6 2.32 29.26 -42.58
CA GLU A 6 0.90 28.92 -42.82
C GLU A 6 0.64 27.47 -43.32
N PRO A 7 1.43 26.89 -44.25
CA PRO A 7 1.25 25.49 -44.66
C PRO A 7 1.61 24.47 -43.55
N MET A 8 2.48 24.81 -42.59
CA MET A 8 2.77 23.94 -41.46
C MET A 8 1.62 23.91 -40.44
N LEU A 9 0.87 25.01 -40.28
CA LEU A 9 -0.28 25.08 -39.38
C LEU A 9 -1.41 24.11 -39.78
N MET A 10 -1.61 23.87 -41.08
CA MET A 10 -2.67 22.98 -41.59
C MET A 10 -2.44 21.48 -41.31
N ARG A 11 -1.20 21.07 -41.00
CA ARG A 11 -0.86 19.66 -40.73
C ARG A 11 -0.71 19.34 -39.24
N LEU A 12 -0.79 20.34 -38.37
CA LEU A 12 -0.72 20.13 -36.93
C LEU A 12 -2.05 19.58 -36.41
N ARG A 13 -1.97 18.69 -35.40
CA ARG A 13 -3.17 18.13 -34.77
C ARG A 13 -3.97 19.23 -34.09
N LEU A 14 -5.27 19.25 -34.35
CA LEU A 14 -6.20 20.19 -33.73
C LEU A 14 -6.17 20.12 -32.20
N THR A 15 -6.21 21.29 -31.59
CA THR A 15 -6.30 21.57 -30.16
C THR A 15 -7.55 22.41 -29.90
N THR A 16 -7.95 22.52 -28.64
CA THR A 16 -9.17 23.24 -28.24
C THR A 16 -9.14 24.74 -28.52
N LYS A 17 -7.97 25.32 -28.85
CA LYS A 17 -7.80 26.77 -29.05
C LYS A 17 -7.68 27.18 -30.52
N GLN A 18 -7.70 26.22 -31.44
CA GLN A 18 -7.50 26.46 -32.87
C GLN A 18 -8.81 26.59 -33.65
N VAL A 19 -9.93 26.14 -33.09
CA VAL A 19 -11.25 26.10 -33.72
C VAL A 19 -12.32 26.59 -32.75
N ASN A 20 -13.38 27.19 -33.28
CA ASN A 20 -14.49 27.77 -32.52
C ASN A 20 -15.49 26.68 -32.08
N GLY A 21 -16.76 27.07 -31.86
CA GLY A 21 -17.81 26.21 -31.31
C GLY A 21 -17.98 24.87 -32.04
N GLY A 22 -18.33 23.84 -31.26
CA GLY A 22 -18.59 22.48 -31.76
C GLY A 22 -17.42 21.50 -31.62
N TYR A 23 -16.18 21.99 -31.51
CA TYR A 23 -15.02 21.12 -31.26
C TYR A 23 -14.71 21.03 -29.76
N TYR A 24 -15.06 19.90 -29.15
CA TYR A 24 -14.66 19.58 -27.78
C TYR A 24 -13.55 18.53 -27.78
N LYS A 25 -12.47 18.78 -27.02
CA LYS A 25 -11.37 17.84 -26.81
C LYS A 25 -11.01 17.82 -25.33
N GLY A 26 -11.14 16.64 -24.70
CA GLY A 26 -10.89 16.48 -23.27
C GLY A 26 -9.40 16.37 -22.89
N ASN A 27 -9.10 16.60 -21.60
CA ASN A 27 -7.75 16.59 -21.03
C ASN A 27 -7.47 15.35 -20.16
N ARG A 28 -8.14 14.22 -20.42
CA ARG A 28 -8.01 12.96 -19.64
C ARG A 28 -8.29 13.12 -18.14
N THR A 29 -9.18 14.05 -17.76
CA THR A 29 -9.62 14.21 -16.37
C THR A 29 -10.41 13.00 -15.84
N GLY A 30 -10.89 12.14 -16.74
CA GLY A 30 -11.73 10.97 -16.44
C GLY A 30 -13.21 11.32 -16.42
N SER A 31 -14.06 10.30 -16.61
CA SER A 31 -15.52 10.45 -16.52
C SER A 31 -15.98 10.31 -15.07
N MET A 32 -16.44 11.40 -14.46
CA MET A 32 -16.87 11.45 -13.05
C MET A 32 -18.40 11.32 -12.92
N GLY A 33 -19.12 10.93 -13.98
CA GLY A 33 -20.56 11.09 -14.03
C GLY A 33 -21.15 10.82 -15.41
N VAL A 34 -22.40 11.25 -15.61
CA VAL A 34 -23.17 11.02 -16.83
C VAL A 34 -23.96 12.29 -17.20
N PHE A 35 -24.12 12.55 -18.50
CA PHE A 35 -24.99 13.61 -19.00
C PHE A 35 -26.43 13.12 -19.13
N ASP A 36 -27.38 13.92 -18.66
CA ASP A 36 -28.81 13.71 -18.88
C ASP A 36 -29.20 14.01 -20.33
N LYS A 37 -30.35 13.50 -20.77
CA LYS A 37 -30.95 13.81 -22.09
C LYS A 37 -31.14 15.33 -22.32
N LYS A 38 -31.23 16.12 -21.25
CA LYS A 38 -31.35 17.59 -21.27
C LYS A 38 -30.00 18.33 -21.31
N GLY A 39 -28.87 17.61 -21.40
CA GLY A 39 -27.53 18.19 -21.43
C GLY A 39 -26.95 18.58 -20.06
N GLN A 40 -27.65 18.28 -18.96
CA GLN A 40 -27.16 18.53 -17.59
C GLN A 40 -26.20 17.43 -17.15
N TYR A 41 -25.16 17.77 -16.40
CA TYR A 41 -24.19 16.79 -15.91
C TYR A 41 -24.55 16.32 -14.49
N ARG A 42 -24.70 15.00 -14.30
CA ARG A 42 -24.90 14.38 -12.98
C ARG A 42 -23.62 13.71 -12.50
N SER A 43 -23.13 14.14 -11.35
CA SER A 43 -21.91 13.60 -10.74
C SER A 43 -22.18 12.29 -10.00
N GLN A 44 -21.27 11.32 -10.15
CA GLN A 44 -21.32 10.01 -9.47
C GLN A 44 -20.18 9.94 -8.44
N VAL A 45 -20.55 9.95 -7.15
CA VAL A 45 -19.56 10.09 -6.06
C VAL A 45 -18.54 8.95 -6.04
N GLU A 46 -18.97 7.74 -6.41
CA GLU A 46 -18.15 6.53 -6.50
C GLU A 46 -16.98 6.63 -7.47
N LYS A 47 -17.09 7.47 -8.51
CA LYS A 47 -16.04 7.63 -9.54
C LYS A 47 -15.03 8.72 -9.20
N HIS A 48 -15.25 9.49 -8.14
CA HIS A 48 -14.29 10.51 -7.72
C HIS A 48 -13.04 9.85 -7.14
N ARG A 49 -11.88 10.37 -7.54
CA ARG A 49 -10.61 9.98 -6.96
C ARG A 49 -10.44 10.67 -5.61
N ASN A 50 -10.31 9.88 -4.54
CA ASN A 50 -10.04 10.38 -3.21
C ASN A 50 -8.57 10.07 -2.84
N TYR A 51 -7.81 11.10 -2.48
CA TYR A 51 -6.46 10.94 -1.96
C TYR A 51 -6.53 11.00 -0.43
N ILE A 52 -6.46 9.82 0.20
CA ILE A 52 -6.58 9.70 1.65
C ILE A 52 -5.24 10.06 2.30
N PRO A 53 -5.18 11.06 3.19
CA PRO A 53 -3.96 11.37 3.92
C PRO A 53 -3.61 10.26 4.91
N ALA A 54 -2.31 9.98 5.07
CA ALA A 54 -1.77 8.94 5.96
C ALA A 54 -2.25 9.04 7.42
N ALA A 55 -2.57 10.24 7.91
CA ALA A 55 -3.14 10.44 9.25
C ALA A 55 -4.50 9.74 9.47
N LYS A 56 -5.19 9.34 8.38
CA LYS A 56 -6.45 8.60 8.42
C LYS A 56 -6.28 7.10 8.15
N LEU A 57 -5.05 6.63 7.95
CA LEU A 57 -4.73 5.23 7.69
C LEU A 57 -4.04 4.65 8.93
N GLU A 58 -4.46 3.47 9.37
CA GLU A 58 -3.76 2.68 10.38
C GLU A 58 -2.49 2.10 9.73
N LEU A 59 -1.41 2.87 9.77
CA LEU A 59 -0.13 2.43 9.23
C LEU A 59 0.64 1.63 10.30
N PRO A 60 1.18 0.44 9.98
CA PRO A 60 2.04 -0.28 10.91
C PRO A 60 3.26 0.59 11.24
N GLY A 61 3.46 0.86 12.54
CA GLY A 61 4.51 1.76 13.04
C GLY A 61 4.03 3.16 13.45
N LEU A 62 2.75 3.47 13.25
CA LEU A 62 2.11 4.64 13.85
C LEU A 62 1.55 4.23 15.23
N PRO A 63 1.97 4.86 16.36
CA PRO A 63 1.43 4.49 17.66
C PRO A 63 -0.08 4.73 17.70
N GLU A 64 -0.84 3.74 18.20
CA GLU A 64 -2.29 3.86 18.41
C GLU A 64 -2.57 5.15 19.21
N GLY A 65 -3.35 6.06 18.62
CA GLY A 65 -3.67 7.35 19.25
C GLY A 65 -2.67 8.48 18.98
N SER A 66 -1.75 8.35 18.00
CA SER A 66 -0.95 9.48 17.54
C SER A 66 -1.86 10.52 16.86
N SER A 67 -2.38 11.44 17.68
CA SER A 67 -2.99 12.67 17.23
C SER A 67 -1.97 13.46 16.38
N THR A 68 -2.46 14.32 15.49
CA THR A 68 -1.77 15.26 14.57
C THR A 68 -0.55 16.03 15.12
N LYS A 69 -0.20 15.86 16.41
CA LYS A 69 0.86 16.56 17.12
C LYS A 69 2.26 15.96 16.97
N GLU A 70 2.41 14.67 16.67
CA GLU A 70 3.75 14.08 16.47
C GLU A 70 4.07 13.93 14.98
N PRO A 71 5.15 14.57 14.47
CA PRO A 71 5.52 14.48 13.07
C PRO A 71 6.07 13.09 12.73
N PHE A 72 5.67 12.56 11.58
CA PHE A 72 6.24 11.34 11.01
C PHE A 72 7.75 11.51 10.84
N LEU A 73 8.54 10.61 11.42
CA LEU A 73 10.00 10.73 11.48
C LEU A 73 10.70 10.42 10.14
N LEU A 74 10.02 9.74 9.20
CA LEU A 74 10.62 9.45 7.89
C LEU A 74 10.57 10.71 7.02
N THR A 75 11.71 11.00 6.40
CA THR A 75 11.88 12.13 5.48
C THR A 75 12.25 11.60 4.10
N PRO A 76 12.06 12.38 3.01
CA PRO A 76 12.42 11.95 1.65
C PRO A 76 13.93 11.82 1.42
N PHE A 77 14.76 12.17 2.42
CA PHE A 77 16.21 12.13 2.33
C PHE A 77 16.81 11.28 3.45
N VAL A 78 17.91 10.62 3.16
CA VAL A 78 18.71 9.88 4.15
C VAL A 78 20.05 10.59 4.31
N THR A 79 20.63 10.55 5.51
CA THR A 79 21.94 11.18 5.76
C THR A 79 23.03 10.47 4.95
N LYS A 80 23.97 11.22 4.38
CA LYS A 80 25.12 10.65 3.64
C LYS A 80 26.08 9.85 4.52
N HIS A 81 25.99 10.01 5.85
CA HIS A 81 26.74 9.21 6.81
C HIS A 81 26.29 7.76 6.84
N MET A 82 25.03 7.49 6.48
CA MET A 82 24.53 6.13 6.32
C MET A 82 24.97 5.59 4.96
N ARG A 83 25.77 4.52 4.96
CA ARG A 83 26.13 3.82 3.72
C ARG A 83 24.89 3.08 3.18
N PRO A 84 24.65 3.06 1.86
CA PRO A 84 23.57 2.26 1.29
C PRO A 84 23.72 0.78 1.66
N THR A 85 22.71 0.20 2.29
CA THR A 85 22.70 -1.21 2.66
C THR A 85 22.42 -2.07 1.40
N PRO A 86 23.30 -3.00 1.02
CA PRO A 86 23.02 -3.91 -0.09
C PRO A 86 21.88 -4.88 0.26
N SER A 87 21.21 -5.41 -0.78
CA SER A 87 20.18 -6.44 -0.59
C SER A 87 20.79 -7.74 -0.07
N ASN A 88 20.09 -8.41 0.85
CA ASN A 88 20.43 -9.76 1.31
C ASN A 88 20.04 -10.84 0.29
N TYR A 89 19.18 -10.51 -0.67
CA TYR A 89 18.69 -11.43 -1.68
C TYR A 89 19.66 -11.45 -2.86
N VAL A 90 20.58 -12.41 -2.85
CA VAL A 90 21.56 -12.64 -3.90
C VAL A 90 21.42 -14.04 -4.51
N GLN A 91 21.79 -14.18 -5.76
CA GLN A 91 21.89 -15.43 -6.49
C GLN A 91 23.23 -15.50 -7.20
N ASP A 92 23.92 -16.61 -7.03
CA ASP A 92 25.12 -16.89 -7.80
C ASP A 92 24.73 -17.47 -9.16
N LEU A 93 25.20 -16.82 -10.22
CA LEU A 93 24.99 -17.25 -11.61
C LEU A 93 26.34 -17.59 -12.24
N GLU A 94 26.41 -18.72 -12.93
CA GLU A 94 27.59 -19.05 -13.74
C GLU A 94 27.49 -18.38 -15.11
N ARG A 95 28.43 -17.47 -15.38
CA ARG A 95 28.62 -16.86 -16.70
C ARG A 95 30.04 -17.09 -17.16
N ASN A 96 30.21 -17.77 -18.29
CA ASN A 96 31.51 -17.99 -18.93
C ASN A 96 32.56 -18.62 -17.99
N GLY A 97 32.16 -19.62 -17.20
CA GLY A 97 33.06 -20.32 -16.25
C GLY A 97 33.46 -19.50 -15.02
N LYS A 98 32.80 -18.36 -14.77
CA LYS A 98 32.98 -17.56 -13.55
C LYS A 98 31.64 -17.38 -12.83
N THR A 99 31.64 -17.60 -11.53
CA THR A 99 30.49 -17.36 -10.66
C THR A 99 30.37 -15.85 -10.41
N VAL A 100 29.22 -15.27 -10.76
CA VAL A 100 28.90 -13.86 -10.52
C VAL A 100 27.69 -13.79 -9.59
N THR A 101 27.87 -13.18 -8.44
CA THR A 101 26.78 -12.91 -7.50
C THR A 101 25.95 -11.73 -8.00
N VAL A 102 24.69 -11.98 -8.30
CA VAL A 102 23.72 -10.99 -8.79
C VAL A 102 22.64 -10.80 -7.73
N ILE A 103 22.17 -9.57 -7.57
CA ILE A 103 21.03 -9.28 -6.69
C ILE A 103 19.77 -9.88 -7.33
N ARG A 104 19.08 -10.77 -6.60
CA ARG A 104 17.80 -11.34 -7.01
C ARG A 104 16.63 -10.59 -6.38
N GLY A 105 15.45 -10.71 -6.99
CA GLY A 105 14.21 -10.16 -6.44
C GLY A 105 13.71 -10.94 -5.23
N PHE A 106 12.84 -10.31 -4.44
CA PHE A 106 12.15 -10.97 -3.33
C PHE A 106 11.10 -11.95 -3.86
N GLU A 107 11.22 -13.22 -3.51
CA GLU A 107 10.33 -14.28 -4.00
C GLU A 107 9.29 -14.72 -2.96
N GLY A 108 8.27 -15.44 -3.40
CA GLY A 108 7.25 -15.98 -2.51
C GLY A 108 7.81 -16.93 -1.44
N ALA A 109 8.86 -17.70 -1.76
CA ALA A 109 9.52 -18.57 -0.78
C ALA A 109 10.23 -17.76 0.33
N ASP A 110 10.85 -16.63 -0.03
CA ASP A 110 11.47 -15.71 0.95
C ASP A 110 10.43 -15.11 1.88
N TYR A 111 9.27 -14.73 1.32
CA TYR A 111 8.15 -14.26 2.12
C TYR A 111 7.66 -15.32 3.10
N LEU A 112 7.52 -16.58 2.67
CA LEU A 112 7.09 -17.66 3.55
C LEU A 112 8.10 -17.94 4.66
N ASN A 113 9.40 -17.87 4.37
CA ASN A 113 10.45 -18.00 5.38
C ASN A 113 10.40 -16.84 6.38
N MET A 114 10.31 -15.60 5.89
CA MET A 114 10.18 -14.42 6.74
C MET A 114 8.91 -14.46 7.60
N TRP A 115 7.79 -14.91 7.03
CA TRP A 115 6.53 -15.07 7.73
C TRP A 115 6.60 -16.16 8.80
N ALA A 116 7.27 -17.28 8.51
CA ALA A 116 7.45 -18.38 9.46
C ALA A 116 8.20 -17.95 10.74
N ASP A 117 9.01 -16.90 10.67
CA ASP A 117 9.74 -16.31 11.79
C ASP A 117 8.90 -15.31 12.61
N THR A 118 7.71 -14.95 12.14
CA THR A 118 6.81 -14.03 12.85
C THR A 118 6.11 -14.71 14.03
N ARG A 119 5.69 -13.88 15.00
CA ARG A 119 4.92 -14.32 16.17
C ARG A 119 3.61 -15.03 15.81
N GLU A 120 3.00 -14.66 14.69
CA GLU A 120 1.75 -15.25 14.20
C GLU A 120 1.94 -16.71 13.79
N ALA A 121 2.98 -17.00 13.01
CA ALA A 121 3.32 -18.35 12.59
C ALA A 121 3.67 -19.27 13.78
N TYR A 122 4.28 -18.73 14.83
CA TYR A 122 4.55 -19.47 16.06
C TYR A 122 3.25 -19.94 16.75
N PHE A 123 2.23 -19.07 16.87
CA PHE A 123 0.97 -19.44 17.51
C PHE A 123 0.12 -20.41 16.69
N GLU A 124 0.24 -20.39 15.36
CA GLU A 124 -0.41 -21.37 14.50
C GLU A 124 0.23 -22.76 14.64
N LYS A 125 1.57 -22.83 14.73
CA LYS A 125 2.30 -24.09 14.93
C LYS A 125 2.11 -24.68 16.32
N PHE A 126 2.06 -23.84 17.35
CA PHE A 126 1.88 -24.25 18.74
C PHE A 126 0.67 -23.57 19.35
N PRO A 127 -0.56 -24.06 19.06
CA PRO A 127 -1.76 -23.53 19.67
C PRO A 127 -1.65 -23.71 21.19
N PHE A 128 -1.90 -22.64 21.95
CA PHE A 128 -1.93 -22.73 23.40
C PHE A 128 -2.84 -23.87 23.85
N PRO A 129 -2.42 -24.68 24.84
CA PRO A 129 -3.28 -25.71 25.38
C PRO A 129 -4.56 -25.05 25.89
N LYS A 130 -5.69 -25.34 25.23
CA LYS A 130 -7.01 -24.88 25.69
C LYS A 130 -7.15 -25.36 27.12
N LYS A 131 -7.25 -24.43 28.09
CA LYS A 131 -7.54 -24.77 29.49
C LYS A 131 -8.76 -25.68 29.50
N SER A 132 -8.55 -26.97 29.79
CA SER A 132 -9.65 -27.91 29.90
C SER A 132 -10.47 -27.47 31.11
N LYS A 133 -11.79 -27.33 30.94
CA LYS A 133 -12.74 -26.91 32.00
C LYS A 133 -12.82 -27.89 33.19
N LYS A 134 -11.89 -28.84 33.33
CA LYS A 134 -11.91 -29.89 34.36
C LYS A 134 -11.32 -29.45 35.71
N SER A 135 -10.53 -28.38 35.78
CA SER A 135 -9.90 -27.98 37.05
C SER A 135 -10.77 -27.12 37.97
N GLU A 136 -11.80 -26.43 37.46
CA GLU A 136 -12.68 -25.58 38.28
C GLU A 136 -13.71 -26.35 39.11
N LYS A 137 -14.08 -27.58 38.73
CA LYS A 137 -15.01 -28.40 39.54
C LYS A 137 -14.36 -29.07 40.76
N SER A 138 -13.02 -29.16 40.81
CA SER A 138 -12.32 -29.81 41.94
C SER A 138 -12.07 -28.90 43.14
N LYS A 139 -12.20 -27.57 42.98
CA LYS A 139 -12.01 -26.61 44.08
C LYS A 139 -13.29 -26.26 44.84
N LYS A 140 -14.46 -26.75 44.41
CA LYS A 140 -15.76 -26.41 45.01
C LYS A 140 -16.32 -27.51 45.93
N SER A 141 -15.58 -28.60 46.17
CA SER A 141 -16.02 -29.74 46.97
C SER A 141 -15.27 -29.93 48.29
N THR A 142 -14.46 -28.95 48.73
CA THR A 142 -13.67 -29.02 49.98
C THR A 142 -13.99 -27.88 50.96
N GLU A 143 -15.19 -27.31 50.89
CA GLU A 143 -15.72 -26.39 51.91
C GLU A 143 -17.14 -26.84 52.26
N GLY A 144 -17.28 -27.74 53.23
CA GLY A 144 -18.59 -28.20 53.64
C GLY A 144 -18.63 -29.42 54.55
N THR A 145 -17.85 -29.46 55.62
CA THR A 145 -18.25 -30.16 56.87
C THR A 145 -17.35 -29.68 58.03
N PHE A 146 -17.89 -28.82 58.90
CA PHE A 146 -17.43 -28.73 60.30
C PHE A 146 -18.65 -28.28 61.13
N ASP A 147 -19.32 -29.28 61.71
CA ASP A 147 -20.42 -29.13 62.65
C ASP A 147 -19.92 -28.51 63.97
N GLN A 148 -20.71 -27.59 64.51
CA GLN A 148 -20.97 -27.41 65.95
C GLN A 148 -22.45 -27.13 66.15
#